data_AF-A0AAV1M545-F1
#
_entry.id   AF-A0AAV1M545-F1
#
_cell.length_a   1.000
_cell.length_b   1.000
_cell.length_c   1.000
_cell.angle_alpha   90.00
_cell.angle_beta   90.00
_cell.angle_gamma   90.00
#
_symmetry.space_group_name_H-M   'P 1'
#
loop_
_entity.id
_entity.type
_entity.pdbx_description
1 polymer ?
#
loop_
_entity_poly.entity_id
_entity_poly.type
_entity_poly.pdbx_seq_one_letter_code
_entity_poly.pdbx_strand_id
1 'polypeptide(L)'
;MSSHNLPVILVSASDNIVSTSIISELIDNEIEDNVSKEAGWRVWQLVNKYYTAQVRVLPVIDGEELPKVEAEAHVIYLAENEGADVAEAREVRAASVLRRGAVRLALADTVDATEALVSWGLRARYEMVALRGEPDEGEGVGAAEGAGWGRARGALHAHVWPGLRRRAPHRAPPLALPQRNADDSESSDGGGAESEEEEEEEEVAVERAEAFADALGVLAALAERRDERGEHEHDELRRERAEQLVAAFCRALGHDLHSC
;
A
#
# COMPACT_ATOMS: atom_id res chain seq x y z
N MET A 1 -2.79 -11.06 24.87
CA MET A 1 -3.88 -10.82 23.89
C MET A 1 -4.18 -12.17 23.28
N SER A 2 -5.42 -12.65 23.37
CA SER A 2 -5.78 -13.98 22.86
C SER A 2 -5.57 -14.03 21.35
N SER A 3 -4.77 -14.98 20.86
CA SER A 3 -4.39 -15.15 19.45
C SER A 3 -5.58 -15.41 18.51
N HIS A 4 -6.77 -15.64 19.06
CA HIS A 4 -8.00 -15.86 18.30
C HIS A 4 -8.51 -14.66 17.48
N ASN A 5 -8.07 -13.43 17.78
CA ASN A 5 -8.61 -12.22 17.14
C ASN A 5 -7.63 -11.50 16.20
N LEU A 6 -6.58 -12.20 15.75
CA LEU A 6 -5.63 -11.63 14.79
C LEU A 6 -6.22 -11.64 13.36
N PRO A 7 -5.97 -10.59 12.55
CA PRO A 7 -6.32 -10.60 11.13
C PRO A 7 -5.67 -11.78 10.41
N VAL A 8 -6.33 -12.26 9.36
CA VAL A 8 -6.00 -13.51 8.68
C VAL A 8 -5.53 -13.26 7.25
N ILE A 9 -4.45 -13.93 6.87
CA ILE A 9 -3.97 -14.12 5.51
C ILE A 9 -4.25 -15.57 5.12
N LEU A 10 -5.05 -15.78 4.08
CA LEU A 10 -5.25 -17.10 3.49
C LEU A 10 -4.19 -17.33 2.41
N VAL A 11 -3.55 -18.51 2.43
CA VAL A 11 -2.59 -18.93 1.42
C VAL A 11 -3.12 -20.20 0.75
N SER A 12 -3.64 -20.05 -0.46
CA SER A 12 -4.17 -21.17 -1.25
C SER A 12 -3.08 -21.81 -2.10
N ALA A 13 -2.92 -23.12 -1.99
CA ALA A 13 -1.94 -23.90 -2.74
C ALA A 13 -2.44 -25.34 -3.03
N SER A 14 -1.71 -26.06 -3.88
CA SER A 14 -2.04 -27.43 -4.30
C SER A 14 -2.02 -28.43 -3.14
N ASP A 15 -1.04 -28.32 -2.25
CA ASP A 15 -0.79 -29.27 -1.17
C ASP A 15 -0.07 -28.62 0.02
N ASN A 16 -0.02 -29.37 1.13
CA ASN A 16 0.54 -28.90 2.39
C ASN A 16 2.04 -28.57 2.29
N ILE A 17 2.82 -29.32 1.50
CA ILE A 17 4.26 -29.11 1.35
C ILE A 17 4.50 -27.78 0.65
N VAL A 18 3.80 -27.54 -0.46
CA VAL A 18 3.87 -26.29 -1.21
C VAL A 18 3.43 -25.13 -0.31
N SER A 19 2.27 -25.21 0.32
CA SER A 19 1.79 -24.13 1.20
C SER A 19 2.80 -23.78 2.32
N THR A 20 3.43 -24.79 2.92
CA THR A 20 4.43 -24.61 3.98
C THR A 20 5.69 -23.93 3.45
N SER A 21 6.13 -24.30 2.26
CA SER A 21 7.25 -23.67 1.57
C SER A 21 6.95 -22.19 1.31
N ILE A 22 5.81 -21.90 0.69
CA ILE A 22 5.37 -20.54 0.36
C ILE A 22 5.24 -19.67 1.60
N ILE A 23 4.63 -20.18 2.67
CA ILE A 23 4.51 -19.45 3.93
C ILE A 23 5.89 -19.15 4.53
N SER A 24 6.84 -20.09 4.45
CA SER A 24 8.20 -19.88 4.95
C SER A 24 8.97 -18.84 4.13
N GLU A 25 8.74 -18.77 2.82
CA GLU A 25 9.30 -17.72 1.97
C GLU A 25 8.58 -16.37 2.14
N LEU A 26 7.31 -16.35 2.52
CA LEU A 26 6.57 -15.11 2.72
C LEU A 26 6.93 -14.45 4.06
N ILE A 27 7.04 -15.24 5.12
CA ILE A 27 7.27 -14.79 6.49
C ILE A 27 8.77 -14.61 6.75
N ASP A 28 9.17 -13.44 7.19
CA ASP A 28 10.56 -13.13 7.56
C ASP A 28 10.81 -13.11 9.09
N ASN A 29 9.74 -13.03 9.90
CA ASN A 29 9.79 -12.91 11.36
C ASN A 29 8.61 -13.64 12.01
N GLU A 30 8.75 -14.94 12.23
CA GLU A 30 7.72 -15.78 12.86
C GLU A 30 7.74 -15.62 14.39
N ILE A 31 6.55 -15.46 14.99
CA ILE A 31 6.39 -15.54 16.44
C ILE A 31 5.96 -16.96 16.79
N GLU A 32 6.76 -17.64 17.60
CA GLU A 32 6.36 -18.91 18.19
C GLU A 32 5.26 -18.68 19.24
N ASP A 33 4.00 -18.95 18.87
CA ASP A 33 2.91 -19.12 19.82
C ASP A 33 2.61 -20.63 19.97
N ASN A 34 2.77 -21.17 21.18
CA ASN A 34 2.54 -22.59 21.44
C ASN A 34 1.08 -23.01 21.12
N VAL A 35 0.13 -22.07 21.19
CA VAL A 35 -1.27 -22.31 20.85
C VAL A 35 -1.50 -22.36 19.34
N SER A 36 -0.68 -21.66 18.54
CA SER A 36 -0.83 -21.66 17.07
C SER A 36 -0.25 -22.91 16.41
N LYS A 37 0.81 -23.49 17.00
CA LYS A 37 1.43 -24.75 16.52
C LYS A 37 0.45 -25.93 16.55
N GLU A 38 -0.44 -26.02 17.54
CA GLU A 38 -1.43 -27.11 17.64
C GLU A 38 -2.54 -27.02 16.58
N ALA A 39 -2.81 -25.82 16.05
CA ALA A 39 -3.83 -25.57 15.02
C ALA A 39 -3.26 -25.57 13.58
N GLY A 40 -1.94 -25.74 13.41
CA GLY A 40 -1.27 -25.65 12.11
C GLY A 40 -1.18 -24.23 11.55
N TRP A 41 -1.34 -23.21 12.41
CA TRP A 41 -1.33 -21.80 12.00
C TRP A 41 0.00 -21.16 12.36
N ARG A 42 0.48 -20.26 11.50
CA ARG A 42 1.66 -19.44 11.78
C ARG A 42 1.26 -18.01 12.09
N VAL A 43 2.00 -17.37 13.00
CA VAL A 43 1.81 -15.96 13.33
C VAL A 43 3.00 -15.18 12.79
N TRP A 44 2.73 -14.27 11.85
CA TRP A 44 3.74 -13.38 11.31
C TRP A 44 3.68 -12.03 12.01
N GLN A 45 4.84 -11.56 12.48
CA GLN A 45 5.00 -10.19 12.94
C GLN A 45 5.43 -9.30 11.79
N LEU A 46 4.48 -8.59 11.20
CA LEU A 46 4.76 -7.53 10.24
C LEU A 46 5.41 -6.36 10.97
N VAL A 47 6.65 -6.04 10.59
CA VAL A 47 7.40 -4.91 11.14
C VAL A 47 7.93 -4.06 9.99
N ASN A 48 7.50 -2.81 9.89
CA ASN A 48 8.09 -1.85 8.96
C ASN A 48 8.45 -0.53 9.67
N LYS A 49 8.88 0.48 8.90
CA LYS A 49 9.24 1.80 9.43
C LYS A 49 8.08 2.52 10.11
N TYR A 50 6.84 2.19 9.75
CA TYR A 50 5.64 2.92 10.14
C TYR A 50 4.85 2.23 11.26
N TYR A 51 4.78 0.91 11.28
CA TYR A 51 3.96 0.15 12.21
C TYR A 51 4.51 -1.25 12.51
N THR A 52 3.92 -1.86 13.54
CA THR A 52 3.98 -3.30 13.78
C THR A 52 2.58 -3.90 13.81
N ALA A 53 2.39 -5.08 13.23
CA ALA A 53 1.13 -5.82 13.28
C ALA A 53 1.41 -7.32 13.43
N GLN A 54 0.45 -8.05 14.00
CA GLN A 54 0.48 -9.51 14.08
C GLN A 54 -0.65 -10.04 13.23
N VAL A 55 -0.32 -10.95 12.30
CA VAL A 55 -1.27 -11.55 11.38
C VAL A 55 -1.16 -13.07 11.48
N ARG A 56 -2.28 -13.77 11.32
CA ARG A 56 -2.31 -15.22 11.18
C ARG A 56 -2.18 -15.58 9.72
N VAL A 57 -1.32 -16.53 9.41
CA VAL A 57 -1.18 -17.09 8.06
C VAL A 57 -1.73 -18.51 8.09
N LEU A 58 -2.75 -18.74 7.27
CA LEU A 58 -3.52 -19.97 7.21
C LEU A 58 -3.34 -20.62 5.84
N PRO A 59 -2.74 -21.82 5.75
CA PRO A 59 -2.75 -22.58 4.51
C PRO A 59 -4.18 -23.07 4.20
N VAL A 60 -4.57 -23.02 2.93
CA VAL A 60 -5.79 -23.61 2.40
C VAL A 60 -5.39 -24.52 1.25
N ILE A 61 -5.62 -25.82 1.42
CA ILE A 61 -5.22 -26.81 0.42
C ILE A 61 -6.36 -27.07 -0.56
N ASP A 62 -6.02 -27.41 -1.80
CA ASP A 62 -7.00 -27.85 -2.78
C ASP A 62 -7.79 -29.07 -2.32
N GLY A 63 -9.11 -28.94 -2.36
CA GLY A 63 -10.06 -29.95 -1.90
C GLY A 63 -10.38 -29.92 -0.40
N GLU A 64 -9.71 -29.09 0.40
CA GLU A 64 -10.02 -28.94 1.82
C GLU A 64 -11.14 -27.92 2.07
N GLU A 65 -11.87 -28.11 3.18
CA GLU A 65 -12.88 -27.15 3.62
C GLU A 65 -12.23 -25.84 4.09
N LEU A 66 -12.84 -24.72 3.70
CA LEU A 66 -12.36 -23.42 4.15
C LEU A 66 -12.61 -23.22 5.65
N PRO A 67 -11.64 -22.63 6.38
CA PRO A 67 -11.87 -22.22 7.75
C PRO A 67 -12.95 -21.14 7.81
N LYS A 68 -13.82 -21.22 8.84
CA LYS A 68 -14.86 -20.23 9.12
C LYS A 68 -14.26 -18.98 9.76
N VAL A 69 -13.48 -18.24 8.98
CA VAL A 69 -12.77 -17.02 9.40
C VAL A 69 -13.00 -15.92 8.38
N GLU A 70 -12.83 -14.68 8.80
CA GLU A 70 -12.82 -13.52 7.90
C GLU A 70 -11.38 -13.14 7.60
N ALA A 71 -11.03 -13.08 6.31
CA ALA A 71 -9.66 -12.88 5.84
C ALA A 71 -9.45 -11.47 5.27
N GLU A 72 -8.35 -10.84 5.70
CA GLU A 72 -7.89 -9.52 5.26
C GLU A 72 -6.98 -9.61 4.04
N ALA A 73 -6.48 -10.81 3.73
CA ALA A 73 -5.71 -11.05 2.53
C ALA A 73 -5.91 -12.47 1.99
N HIS A 74 -5.79 -12.61 0.68
CA HIS A 74 -5.69 -13.88 -0.03
C HIS A 74 -4.45 -13.89 -0.91
N VAL A 75 -3.64 -14.91 -0.73
CA VAL A 75 -2.48 -15.22 -1.56
C VAL A 75 -2.75 -16.55 -2.24
N ILE A 76 -2.84 -16.54 -3.56
CA ILE A 76 -2.93 -17.75 -4.37
C ILE A 76 -1.52 -18.02 -4.89
N TYR A 77 -0.95 -19.16 -4.52
CA TYR A 77 0.23 -19.67 -5.23
C TYR A 77 -0.22 -20.40 -6.49
N LEU A 78 0.53 -20.29 -7.58
CA LEU A 78 0.32 -21.01 -8.83
C LEU A 78 1.64 -21.64 -9.25
N ALA A 79 1.68 -22.97 -9.34
CA ALA A 79 2.83 -23.68 -9.89
C ALA A 79 2.99 -23.38 -11.40
N GLU A 80 4.16 -23.68 -11.96
CA GLU A 80 4.53 -23.41 -13.36
C GLU A 80 3.50 -23.96 -14.38
N ASN A 81 2.82 -25.06 -14.04
CA ASN A 81 1.82 -25.72 -14.88
C ASN A 81 0.37 -25.34 -14.56
N GLU A 82 0.12 -24.45 -13.59
CA GLU A 82 -1.21 -24.02 -13.17
C GLU A 82 -1.62 -22.72 -13.87
N GLY A 83 -2.84 -22.71 -14.42
CA GLY A 83 -3.36 -21.61 -15.21
C GLY A 83 -4.45 -20.78 -14.51
N ALA A 84 -5.10 -19.95 -15.32
CA ALA A 84 -6.21 -19.10 -14.87
C ALA A 84 -7.40 -19.88 -14.30
N ASP A 85 -7.61 -21.12 -14.76
CA ASP A 85 -8.65 -22.03 -14.30
C ASP A 85 -8.45 -22.44 -12.83
N VAL A 86 -7.21 -22.79 -12.46
CA VAL A 86 -6.83 -23.11 -11.08
C VAL A 86 -6.95 -21.87 -10.21
N ALA A 87 -6.49 -20.73 -10.71
CA ALA A 87 -6.57 -19.45 -10.02
C ALA A 87 -8.02 -19.05 -9.72
N GLU A 88 -8.91 -19.20 -10.71
CA GLU A 88 -10.35 -18.95 -10.57
C GLU A 88 -11.00 -19.90 -9.57
N ALA A 89 -10.66 -21.20 -9.61
CA ALA A 89 -11.19 -22.17 -8.65
C ALA A 89 -10.79 -21.85 -7.20
N ARG A 90 -9.56 -21.36 -6.96
CA ARG A 90 -9.09 -20.93 -5.63
C ARG A 90 -9.74 -19.61 -5.20
N GLU A 91 -9.94 -18.67 -6.12
CA GLU A 91 -10.62 -17.39 -5.86
C GLU A 91 -12.08 -17.59 -5.45
N VAL A 92 -12.84 -18.34 -6.23
CA VAL A 92 -14.28 -18.59 -5.98
C VAL A 92 -14.48 -19.25 -4.62
N ARG A 93 -13.57 -20.15 -4.23
CA ARG A 93 -13.58 -20.79 -2.92
C ARG A 93 -13.44 -19.73 -1.83
N ALA A 94 -12.37 -18.93 -1.88
CA ALA A 94 -12.05 -17.94 -0.86
C ALA A 94 -13.01 -16.73 -0.86
N ALA A 95 -13.78 -16.50 -1.91
CA ALA A 95 -14.63 -15.30 -2.05
C ALA A 95 -15.58 -15.07 -0.86
N SER A 96 -16.11 -16.15 -0.26
CA SER A 96 -17.05 -16.06 0.86
C SER A 96 -16.43 -15.61 2.19
N VAL A 97 -15.12 -15.75 2.34
CA VAL A 97 -14.38 -15.44 3.57
C VAL A 97 -13.57 -14.14 3.47
N LEU A 98 -13.46 -13.56 2.27
CA LEU A 98 -12.65 -12.36 2.04
C LEU A 98 -13.39 -11.07 2.38
N ARG A 99 -12.71 -10.20 3.13
CA ARG A 99 -13.21 -8.86 3.43
C ARG A 99 -13.22 -7.96 2.21
N ARG A 100 -14.09 -6.94 2.27
CA ARG A 100 -14.04 -5.81 1.35
C ARG A 100 -12.74 -5.04 1.57
N GLY A 101 -11.95 -4.87 0.52
CA GLY A 101 -10.64 -4.23 0.61
C GLY A 101 -9.49 -5.16 1.00
N ALA A 102 -9.74 -6.48 1.04
CA ALA A 102 -8.69 -7.46 1.27
C ALA A 102 -7.59 -7.37 0.20
N VAL A 103 -6.35 -7.59 0.62
CA VAL A 103 -5.20 -7.72 -0.30
C VAL A 103 -5.35 -9.01 -1.10
N ARG A 104 -5.16 -8.96 -2.42
CA ARG A 104 -5.34 -10.11 -3.32
C ARG A 104 -4.09 -10.28 -4.18
N LEU A 105 -3.31 -11.31 -3.90
CA LEU A 105 -2.05 -11.61 -4.59
C LEU A 105 -2.13 -12.97 -5.27
N ALA A 106 -1.64 -13.05 -6.50
CA ALA A 106 -1.45 -14.30 -7.21
C ALA A 106 0.05 -14.45 -7.54
N LEU A 107 0.71 -15.34 -6.80
CA LEU A 107 2.13 -15.64 -6.92
C LEU A 107 2.31 -16.76 -7.93
N ALA A 108 2.83 -16.44 -9.11
CA ALA A 108 3.03 -17.41 -10.16
C ALA A 108 4.50 -17.84 -10.23
N ASP A 109 4.75 -19.14 -10.13
CA ASP A 109 6.09 -19.74 -10.26
C ASP A 109 6.51 -19.85 -11.72
N THR A 110 6.57 -18.70 -12.38
CA THR A 110 6.92 -18.52 -13.79
C THR A 110 7.74 -17.23 -13.93
N VAL A 111 8.44 -17.10 -15.06
CA VAL A 111 9.11 -15.85 -15.45
C VAL A 111 8.08 -14.84 -15.95
N ASP A 112 7.19 -15.30 -16.84
CA ASP A 112 6.12 -14.49 -17.42
C ASP A 112 4.78 -15.17 -17.21
N ALA A 113 3.79 -14.39 -16.74
CA ALA A 113 2.42 -14.88 -16.63
C ALA A 113 1.76 -14.97 -18.02
N THR A 114 0.98 -16.02 -18.25
CA THR A 114 0.23 -16.16 -19.50
C THR A 114 -0.83 -15.06 -19.64
N GLU A 115 -1.18 -14.67 -20.87
CA GLU A 115 -2.21 -13.65 -21.13
C GLU A 115 -3.55 -13.98 -20.46
N ALA A 116 -3.94 -15.26 -20.44
CA ALA A 116 -5.14 -15.72 -19.76
C ALA A 116 -5.08 -15.47 -18.25
N LEU A 117 -3.93 -15.72 -17.63
CA LEU A 117 -3.73 -15.51 -16.20
C LEU A 117 -3.68 -14.03 -15.83
N VAL A 118 -3.03 -13.20 -16.64
CA VAL A 118 -3.04 -11.73 -16.49
C VAL A 118 -4.46 -11.18 -16.61
N SER A 119 -5.19 -11.61 -17.64
CA SER A 119 -6.58 -11.20 -17.87
C SER A 119 -7.50 -11.61 -16.70
N TRP A 120 -7.29 -12.82 -16.17
CA TRP A 120 -7.98 -13.26 -14.96
C TRP A 120 -7.63 -12.38 -13.75
N GLY A 121 -6.34 -12.09 -13.52
CA GLY A 121 -5.89 -11.26 -12.41
C GLY A 121 -6.53 -9.88 -12.41
N LEU A 122 -6.58 -9.22 -13.57
CA LEU A 122 -7.25 -7.92 -13.73
C LEU A 122 -8.75 -7.99 -13.41
N ARG A 123 -9.44 -9.01 -13.91
CA ARG A 123 -10.88 -9.22 -13.68
C ARG A 123 -11.19 -9.53 -12.21
N ALA A 124 -10.42 -10.44 -11.60
CA ALA A 124 -10.59 -10.89 -10.23
C ALA A 124 -9.98 -9.92 -9.19
N ARG A 125 -9.28 -8.88 -9.67
CA ARG A 125 -8.55 -7.87 -8.90
C ARG A 125 -7.43 -8.47 -8.05
N TYR A 126 -6.71 -9.44 -8.60
CA TYR A 126 -5.48 -9.97 -8.04
C TYR A 126 -4.30 -9.27 -8.69
N GLU A 127 -3.39 -8.80 -7.86
CA GLU A 127 -2.07 -8.39 -8.32
C GLU A 127 -1.27 -9.66 -8.64
N MET A 128 -0.84 -9.77 -9.88
CA MET A 128 0.00 -10.87 -10.35
C MET A 128 1.46 -10.57 -10.01
N VAL A 129 2.13 -11.54 -9.38
CA VAL A 129 3.55 -11.45 -9.03
C VAL A 129 4.25 -12.68 -9.59
N ALA A 130 5.15 -12.47 -10.56
CA ALA A 130 6.06 -13.50 -11.04
C ALA A 130 7.14 -13.75 -9.99
N LEU A 131 7.30 -15.00 -9.56
CA LEU A 131 8.30 -15.39 -8.57
C LEU A 131 9.66 -15.70 -9.19
N ARG A 132 9.70 -16.01 -10.49
CA ARG A 132 10.94 -16.16 -11.26
C ARG A 132 11.12 -14.94 -12.15
N GLY A 133 12.35 -14.56 -12.43
CA GLY A 133 12.69 -13.40 -13.25
C GLY A 133 13.77 -12.55 -12.58
N GLU A 134 14.62 -11.93 -13.39
CA GLU A 134 15.58 -10.96 -12.87
C GLU A 134 14.86 -9.66 -12.54
N PRO A 135 15.23 -8.96 -11.46
CA PRO A 135 14.71 -7.62 -11.21
C PRO A 135 15.09 -6.76 -12.41
N ASP A 136 14.11 -6.10 -13.02
CA ASP A 136 14.32 -5.25 -14.18
C ASP A 136 15.40 -4.20 -13.85
N GLU A 137 16.57 -4.30 -14.50
CA GLU A 137 17.71 -3.41 -14.26
C GLU A 137 17.43 -1.97 -14.75
N GLY A 138 16.24 -1.72 -15.33
CA GLY A 138 15.85 -0.48 -15.99
C GLY A 138 15.21 0.61 -15.13
N GLU A 139 14.74 0.33 -13.90
CA GLU A 139 14.09 1.35 -13.05
C GLU A 139 14.95 1.69 -11.82
N GLY A 140 15.31 2.98 -11.70
CA GLY A 140 16.35 3.48 -10.81
C GLY A 140 16.22 3.12 -9.32
N VAL A 141 17.36 3.16 -8.62
CA VAL A 141 17.60 3.12 -7.16
C VAL A 141 16.32 2.90 -6.32
N GLY A 142 15.77 1.69 -6.39
CA GLY A 142 14.44 1.36 -5.84
C GLY A 142 13.85 0.06 -6.41
N ALA A 143 14.22 -0.35 -7.63
CA ALA A 143 13.73 -1.59 -8.25
C ALA A 143 14.14 -2.90 -7.54
N ALA A 144 15.16 -2.87 -6.68
CA ALA A 144 15.54 -4.04 -5.88
C ALA A 144 14.46 -4.45 -4.84
N GLU A 145 13.48 -3.59 -4.56
CA GLU A 145 12.31 -3.90 -3.71
C GLU A 145 11.09 -4.38 -4.53
N GLY A 146 11.19 -4.45 -5.86
CA GLY A 146 10.03 -4.44 -6.76
C GLY A 146 9.56 -5.78 -7.35
N ALA A 147 10.29 -6.89 -7.18
CA ALA A 147 9.98 -8.16 -7.86
C ALA A 147 9.87 -9.37 -6.92
N GLY A 148 9.20 -10.42 -7.39
CA GLY A 148 9.07 -11.71 -6.70
C GLY A 148 8.57 -11.60 -5.26
N TRP A 149 9.26 -12.30 -4.35
CA TRP A 149 8.92 -12.31 -2.92
C TRP A 149 8.98 -10.92 -2.27
N GLY A 150 9.91 -10.06 -2.71
CA GLY A 150 10.00 -8.68 -2.22
C GLY A 150 8.72 -7.90 -2.50
N ARG A 151 8.19 -8.02 -3.72
CA ARG A 151 6.92 -7.39 -4.12
C ARG A 151 5.74 -7.94 -3.32
N ALA A 152 5.64 -9.26 -3.19
CA ALA A 152 4.56 -9.90 -2.43
C ALA A 152 4.54 -9.45 -0.97
N ARG A 153 5.71 -9.42 -0.31
CA ARG A 153 5.85 -8.90 1.06
C ARG A 153 5.52 -7.40 1.09
N GLY A 154 6.03 -6.61 0.16
CA GLY A 154 5.78 -5.17 0.04
C GLY A 154 4.28 -4.84 0.00
N ALA A 155 3.51 -5.57 -0.82
CA ALA A 155 2.05 -5.40 -0.89
C ALA A 155 1.36 -5.69 0.46
N LEU A 156 1.78 -6.73 1.17
CA LEU A 156 1.26 -7.05 2.51
C LEU A 156 1.70 -6.03 3.57
N HIS A 157 2.92 -5.48 3.47
CA HIS A 157 3.43 -4.42 4.34
C HIS A 157 2.81 -3.04 4.08
N ALA A 158 2.25 -2.81 2.89
CA ALA A 158 1.53 -1.58 2.56
C ALA A 158 0.09 -1.58 3.09
N HIS A 159 -0.45 -2.75 3.44
CA HIS A 159 -1.82 -2.88 3.92
C HIS A 159 -2.03 -2.36 5.34
N VAL A 160 -3.20 -1.79 5.60
CA VAL A 160 -3.58 -1.23 6.91
C VAL A 160 -4.25 -2.33 7.75
N TRP A 161 -3.44 -3.11 8.45
CA TRP A 161 -3.93 -4.25 9.24
C TRP A 161 -4.76 -3.82 10.47
N PRO A 162 -5.88 -4.50 10.75
CA PRO A 162 -6.59 -4.34 12.01
C PRO A 162 -5.67 -4.62 13.20
N GLY A 163 -5.69 -3.73 14.18
CA GLY A 163 -4.85 -3.86 15.38
C GLY A 163 -3.37 -3.52 15.17
N LEU A 164 -3.01 -2.93 14.02
CA LEU A 164 -1.65 -2.38 13.83
C LEU A 164 -1.33 -1.35 14.93
N ARG A 165 -0.07 -1.33 15.34
CA ARG A 165 0.48 -0.36 16.29
C ARG A 165 1.46 0.52 15.54
N ARG A 166 1.13 1.80 15.39
CA ARG A 166 2.07 2.76 14.81
C ARG A 166 3.32 2.81 15.66
N ARG A 167 4.48 2.73 15.01
CA ARG A 167 5.72 3.09 15.68
C ARG A 167 5.64 4.57 15.98
N ALA A 168 5.96 4.97 17.21
CA ALA A 168 6.13 6.37 17.50
C ALA A 168 7.12 6.92 16.45
N PRO A 169 6.85 8.09 15.85
CA PRO A 169 7.89 8.73 15.07
C PRO A 169 9.13 8.73 15.94
N HIS A 170 10.29 8.30 15.40
CA HIS A 170 11.54 8.57 16.07
C HIS A 170 11.47 10.06 16.41
N ARG A 171 11.28 10.36 17.70
CA ARG A 171 11.34 11.72 18.19
C ARG A 171 12.76 12.08 17.79
N ALA A 172 12.89 12.85 16.71
CA ALA A 172 14.13 13.53 16.45
C ALA A 172 14.49 14.13 17.82
N PRO A 173 15.71 13.93 18.33
CA PRO A 173 16.12 14.68 19.51
C PRO A 173 15.67 16.11 19.24
N PRO A 174 14.88 16.73 20.14
CA PRO A 174 14.31 18.05 19.88
C PRO A 174 15.46 18.86 19.33
N LEU A 175 15.32 19.37 18.09
CA LEU A 175 16.37 20.13 17.44
C LEU A 175 16.85 21.10 18.49
N ALA A 176 18.03 20.82 19.03
CA ALA A 176 18.64 21.68 20.00
C ALA A 176 19.01 22.87 19.14
N LEU A 177 18.07 23.83 19.05
CA LEU A 177 18.39 25.18 18.67
C LEU A 177 19.68 25.47 19.42
N PRO A 178 20.78 25.80 18.71
CA PRO A 178 22.06 25.98 19.36
C PRO A 178 21.82 26.96 20.49
N GLN A 179 21.93 26.48 21.74
CA GLN A 179 21.96 27.36 22.89
C GLN A 179 23.20 28.19 22.68
N ARG A 180 22.99 29.36 22.12
CA ARG A 180 23.96 30.42 21.99
C ARG A 180 24.36 30.73 23.42
N ASN A 181 25.49 30.16 23.83
CA ASN A 181 26.14 30.49 25.09
C ASN A 181 26.26 32.02 25.10
N ALA A 182 25.46 32.64 25.95
CA ALA A 182 25.67 34.01 26.35
C ALA A 182 26.91 33.98 27.24
N ASP A 183 28.03 34.49 26.70
CA ASP A 183 28.88 35.44 27.40
C ASP A 183 29.86 36.07 26.39
N ASP A 184 29.56 37.34 26.11
CA ASP A 184 30.45 38.49 25.91
C ASP A 184 31.61 38.40 24.90
N SER A 185 31.43 39.04 23.74
CA SER A 185 32.01 40.38 23.51
C SER A 185 31.84 40.87 22.07
N GLU A 186 31.08 41.96 21.96
CA GLU A 186 31.33 43.16 21.13
C GLU A 186 31.21 43.10 19.59
N SER A 187 30.24 43.92 19.13
CA SER A 187 30.30 44.77 17.93
C SER A 187 30.20 44.11 16.56
N SER A 188 28.99 44.16 15.96
CA SER A 188 28.82 44.91 14.72
C SER A 188 27.33 45.12 14.42
N ASP A 189 27.05 46.37 14.09
CA ASP A 189 25.86 46.94 13.47
C ASP A 189 25.42 46.17 12.21
N GLY A 190 24.11 46.04 12.02
CA GLY A 190 23.49 45.26 10.95
C GLY A 190 21.97 45.27 11.11
N GLY A 191 21.36 46.40 10.70
CA GLY A 191 19.95 46.71 10.89
C GLY A 191 18.99 45.73 10.22
N GLY A 192 17.81 45.61 10.84
CA GLY A 192 16.70 44.81 10.35
C GLY A 192 16.04 45.38 9.11
N ALA A 193 15.55 44.47 8.28
CA ALA A 193 14.48 44.63 7.31
C ALA A 193 14.17 43.24 6.69
N GLU A 194 13.69 42.27 7.48
CA GLU A 194 13.29 40.94 6.95
C GLU A 194 11.95 40.46 7.55
N SER A 195 11.21 41.35 8.24
CA SER A 195 9.98 40.97 8.97
C SER A 195 8.71 41.02 8.12
N GLU A 196 8.71 41.76 7.01
CA GLU A 196 7.52 42.00 6.19
C GLU A 196 7.44 41.02 4.99
N GLU A 197 8.58 40.56 4.46
CA GLU A 197 8.60 39.61 3.33
C GLU A 197 8.21 38.18 3.75
N GLU A 198 8.55 37.74 4.97
CA GLU A 198 8.13 36.42 5.49
C GLU A 198 6.63 36.34 5.79
N GLU A 199 6.02 37.44 6.25
CA GLU A 199 4.57 37.52 6.48
C GLU A 199 3.79 37.51 5.14
N GLU A 200 4.28 38.21 4.11
CA GLU A 200 3.69 38.19 2.77
C GLU A 200 3.79 36.80 2.10
N GLU A 201 4.89 36.07 2.29
CA GLU A 201 5.03 34.70 1.77
C GLU A 201 4.10 33.70 2.48
N GLU A 202 3.88 33.86 3.79
CA GLU A 202 2.96 33.02 4.55
C GLU A 202 1.49 33.28 4.15
N GLU A 203 1.10 34.54 3.95
CA GLU A 203 -0.23 34.90 3.44
C GLU A 203 -0.48 34.32 2.04
N VAL A 204 0.51 34.40 1.15
CA VAL A 204 0.43 33.82 -0.20
C VAL A 204 0.36 32.28 -0.14
N ALA A 205 1.04 31.65 0.81
CA ALA A 205 0.96 30.19 1.00
C ALA A 205 -0.41 29.75 1.52
N VAL A 206 -1.02 30.52 2.42
CA VAL A 206 -2.38 30.28 2.93
C VAL A 206 -3.41 30.44 1.81
N GLU A 207 -3.32 31.50 1.01
CA GLU A 207 -4.23 31.72 -0.13
C GLU A 207 -4.14 30.57 -1.16
N ARG A 208 -2.92 30.07 -1.42
CA ARG A 208 -2.70 28.89 -2.30
C ARG A 208 -3.32 27.62 -1.72
N ALA A 209 -3.23 27.41 -0.42
CA ALA A 209 -3.79 26.24 0.25
C ALA A 209 -5.33 26.27 0.27
N GLU A 210 -5.93 27.43 0.48
CA GLU A 210 -7.38 27.63 0.45
C GLU A 210 -7.96 27.41 -0.95
N ALA A 211 -7.32 27.95 -2.00
CA ALA A 211 -7.72 27.72 -3.38
C ALA A 211 -7.67 26.23 -3.79
N PHE A 212 -6.71 25.47 -3.25
CA PHE A 212 -6.62 24.03 -3.46
C PHE A 212 -7.72 23.25 -2.72
N ALA A 213 -8.03 23.66 -1.48
CA ALA A 213 -9.12 23.07 -0.70
C ALA A 213 -10.49 23.28 -1.36
N ASP A 214 -10.74 24.47 -1.92
CA ASP A 214 -11.96 24.77 -2.67
C ASP A 214 -12.07 23.91 -3.94
N ALA A 215 -10.98 23.72 -4.67
CA ALA A 215 -10.95 22.86 -5.85
C ALA A 215 -11.27 21.38 -5.52
N LEU A 216 -10.81 20.89 -4.37
CA LEU A 216 -11.15 19.56 -3.87
C LEU A 216 -12.61 19.46 -3.39
N GLY A 217 -13.15 20.51 -2.77
CA GLY A 217 -14.54 20.58 -2.33
C GLY A 217 -15.53 20.46 -3.50
N VAL A 218 -15.23 21.09 -4.63
CA VAL A 218 -16.05 21.02 -5.85
C VAL A 218 -16.06 19.60 -6.45
N LEU A 219 -14.95 18.86 -6.36
CA LEU A 219 -14.89 17.46 -6.80
C LEU A 219 -15.71 16.52 -5.93
N ALA A 220 -15.65 16.69 -4.61
CA ALA A 220 -16.44 15.88 -3.68
C ALA A 220 -17.95 16.08 -3.94
N ALA A 221 -18.38 17.33 -4.15
CA ALA A 221 -19.76 17.67 -4.48
C ALA A 221 -20.26 17.09 -5.83
N LEU A 222 -19.35 16.81 -6.77
CA LEU A 222 -19.69 16.18 -8.06
C LEU A 222 -19.65 14.66 -8.01
N ALA A 223 -18.78 14.06 -7.19
CA ALA A 223 -18.80 12.63 -6.91
C ALA A 223 -20.12 12.19 -6.28
N GLU A 224 -20.76 13.08 -5.51
CA GLU A 224 -22.09 12.89 -4.94
C GLU A 224 -23.25 13.12 -5.94
N ARG A 225 -23.02 13.82 -7.06
CA ARG A 225 -24.02 14.06 -8.12
C ARG A 225 -23.98 13.02 -9.25
N ARG A 226 -23.41 11.83 -8.99
CA ARG A 226 -23.17 10.76 -9.97
C ARG A 226 -24.43 10.04 -10.48
N ASP A 227 -25.61 10.43 -10.04
CA ASP A 227 -26.86 9.91 -10.60
C ASP A 227 -27.43 10.90 -11.64
N GLU A 228 -27.51 10.42 -12.89
CA GLU A 228 -28.36 10.94 -13.98
C GLU A 228 -27.82 12.10 -14.85
N ARG A 229 -26.88 11.83 -15.80
CA ARG A 229 -26.94 12.33 -17.21
C ARG A 229 -25.70 11.99 -18.07
N GLY A 230 -25.98 11.47 -19.28
CA GLY A 230 -25.22 11.62 -20.54
C GLY A 230 -23.69 11.48 -20.51
N GLU A 231 -23.19 10.30 -20.87
CA GLU A 231 -21.77 9.90 -20.78
C GLU A 231 -20.79 10.72 -21.62
N HIS A 232 -21.21 11.36 -22.74
CA HIS A 232 -20.26 12.02 -23.65
C HIS A 232 -19.94 13.49 -23.35
N GLU A 233 -20.90 14.30 -22.87
CA GLU A 233 -20.60 15.67 -22.39
C GLU A 233 -19.82 15.63 -21.07
N HIS A 234 -19.97 14.55 -20.31
CA HIS A 234 -19.37 14.39 -19.00
C HIS A 234 -17.85 14.19 -19.02
N ASP A 235 -17.30 13.67 -20.13
CA ASP A 235 -15.88 13.33 -20.26
C ASP A 235 -15.01 14.54 -20.63
N GLU A 236 -15.48 15.44 -21.50
CA GLU A 236 -14.75 16.68 -21.82
C GLU A 236 -14.72 17.64 -20.62
N LEU A 237 -15.86 17.80 -19.93
CA LEU A 237 -15.94 18.55 -18.68
C LEU A 237 -15.10 17.93 -17.55
N ARG A 238 -14.94 16.60 -17.54
CA ARG A 238 -14.04 15.92 -16.60
C ARG A 238 -12.59 16.22 -16.91
N ARG A 239 -12.21 16.16 -18.19
CA ARG A 239 -10.84 16.40 -18.65
C ARG A 239 -10.43 17.84 -18.37
N GLU A 240 -11.26 18.82 -18.73
CA GLU A 240 -11.00 20.23 -18.48
C GLU A 240 -10.83 20.54 -16.98
N ARG A 241 -11.64 19.91 -16.12
CA ARG A 241 -11.54 20.10 -14.67
C ARG A 241 -10.35 19.36 -14.05
N ALA A 242 -9.98 18.19 -14.58
CA ALA A 242 -8.75 17.50 -14.20
C ALA A 242 -7.53 18.35 -14.58
N GLU A 243 -7.52 18.97 -15.76
CA GLU A 243 -6.47 19.91 -16.19
C GLU A 243 -6.42 21.13 -15.26
N GLN A 244 -7.57 21.69 -14.84
CA GLN A 244 -7.61 22.77 -13.84
C GLN A 244 -7.07 22.37 -12.47
N LEU A 245 -7.32 21.13 -12.02
CA LEU A 245 -6.80 20.61 -10.75
C LEU A 245 -5.30 20.40 -10.77
N VAL A 246 -4.77 19.85 -11.86
CA VAL A 246 -3.33 19.69 -12.03
C VAL A 246 -2.68 21.08 -12.11
N ALA A 247 -3.32 22.05 -12.80
CA ALA A 247 -2.86 23.45 -12.81
C ALA A 247 -2.92 24.14 -11.44
N ALA A 248 -3.91 23.86 -10.61
CA ALA A 248 -3.96 24.37 -9.24
C ALA A 248 -2.88 23.73 -8.35
N PHE A 249 -2.67 22.42 -8.50
CA PHE A 249 -1.63 21.68 -7.78
C PHE A 249 -0.22 22.15 -8.14
N CYS A 250 0.08 22.33 -9.43
CA CYS A 250 1.36 22.87 -9.87
C CYS A 250 1.59 24.30 -9.33
N ARG A 251 0.56 25.16 -9.35
CA ARG A 251 0.65 26.51 -8.77
C ARG A 251 0.86 26.50 -7.25
N ALA A 252 0.21 25.59 -6.53
CA ALA A 252 0.42 25.41 -5.10
C ALA A 252 1.87 24.97 -4.77
N LEU A 253 2.51 24.22 -5.68
CA LEU A 253 3.92 23.82 -5.58
C LEU A 253 4.91 24.87 -6.12
N GLY A 254 4.43 26.02 -6.62
CA GLY A 254 5.28 27.08 -7.19
C GLY A 254 5.78 26.82 -8.62
N HIS A 255 5.13 25.91 -9.37
CA HIS A 255 5.46 25.61 -10.76
C HIS A 255 4.33 26.06 -11.71
N ASP A 256 4.67 26.71 -12.82
CA ASP A 256 3.70 27.11 -13.84
C ASP A 256 3.71 26.10 -15.01
N LEU A 257 2.53 25.59 -15.36
CA LEU A 257 2.34 24.45 -16.27
C LEU A 257 2.65 24.78 -17.73
N HIS A 258 2.82 26.06 -18.06
CA HIS A 258 3.26 26.53 -19.38
C HIS A 258 4.79 26.62 -19.55
N SER A 259 5.55 26.13 -18.58
CA SER A 259 7.03 26.11 -18.60
C SER A 259 7.64 24.78 -19.07
N CYS A 260 6.82 23.84 -19.57
CA CYS A 260 7.26 22.55 -20.12
C CYS A 260 6.78 22.38 -21.57
#